data_AF-A0A380FIT2-F1
#
_entry.id   AF-A0A380FIT2-F1
#
_cell.length_a   1.000
_cell.length_b   1.000
_cell.length_c   1.000
_cell.angle_alpha   90.00
_cell.angle_beta   90.00
_cell.angle_gamma   90.00
#
_symmetry.space_group_name_H-M   'P 1'
#
loop_
_entity.id
_entity.type
_entity.pdbx_description
1 polymer ?
#
loop_
_entity_poly.entity_id
_entity_poly.type
_entity_poly.pdbx_seq_one_letter_code
_entity_poly.pdbx_strand_id
1 'polypeptide(L)'
;MNPLALDLNEQLSKSNPEIADMLSDLGKLMYYPKGILSQSAEAKATKYNATIGMATYSNKKMYADTLNNVFGELEPDEIFPYSPPQGIEPLRDLWQEKNVERKSRFK
;
A
#
# COMPACT_ATOMS: atom_id res chain seq x y z
N MET A 1 22.47 1.50 10.52
CA MET A 1 21.13 1.96 10.09
C MET A 1 21.02 1.78 8.58
N ASN A 2 19.87 1.34 8.06
CA ASN A 2 19.70 1.17 6.60
C ASN A 2 19.84 2.53 5.87
N PRO A 3 20.45 2.60 4.67
CA PRO A 3 20.59 3.86 3.94
C PRO A 3 19.26 4.58 3.65
N LEU A 4 18.18 3.84 3.41
CA LEU A 4 16.85 4.41 3.19
C LEU A 4 16.28 5.05 4.47
N ALA A 5 16.50 4.43 5.63
CA ALA A 5 16.10 5.01 6.91
C ALA A 5 16.91 6.28 7.23
N LEU A 6 18.21 6.30 6.93
CA LEU A 6 19.05 7.49 7.08
C LEU A 6 18.55 8.65 6.23
N ASP A 7 18.30 8.41 4.94
CA ASP A 7 17.77 9.42 4.01
C ASP A 7 16.40 9.95 4.47
N LEU A 8 15.50 9.08 4.90
CA LEU A 8 14.20 9.47 5.46
C LEU A 8 14.34 10.33 6.72
N ASN A 9 15.21 9.95 7.65
CA ASN A 9 15.45 10.71 8.87
C ASN A 9 16.05 12.09 8.55
N GLU A 10 17.00 12.19 7.63
CA GLU A 10 17.57 13.47 7.22
C GLU A 10 16.54 14.40 6.57
N GLN A 11 15.69 13.87 5.69
CA GLN A 11 14.62 14.64 5.06
C GLN A 11 13.60 15.13 6.10
N LEU A 12 13.25 14.27 7.06
CA LEU A 12 12.32 14.64 8.13
C LEU A 12 12.94 15.70 9.06
N SER A 13 14.20 15.54 9.49
CA SER A 13 14.86 16.53 10.34
C SER A 13 15.05 17.89 9.66
N LYS A 14 15.29 17.91 8.33
CA LYS A 14 15.38 19.17 7.56
C LYS A 14 14.04 19.88 7.40
N SER A 15 12.95 19.12 7.25
CA SER A 15 11.61 19.67 6.99
C SER A 15 10.81 19.96 8.26
N ASN A 16 10.89 19.07 9.26
CA ASN A 16 10.09 19.08 10.49
C ASN A 16 10.91 18.49 11.67
N PRO A 17 11.87 19.25 12.23
CA PRO A 17 12.77 18.75 13.28
C PRO A 17 12.01 18.24 14.52
N GLU A 18 10.96 18.95 14.96
CA GLU A 18 10.15 18.55 16.11
C GLU A 18 9.51 17.17 15.94
N ILE A 19 9.12 16.80 14.72
CA ILE A 19 8.52 15.49 14.44
C ILE A 19 9.60 14.40 14.40
N ALA A 20 10.80 14.72 13.91
CA ALA A 20 11.93 13.80 13.95
C ALA A 20 12.30 13.41 15.39
N ASP A 21 12.21 14.37 16.32
CA ASP A 21 12.48 14.15 17.74
C ASP A 21 11.40 13.30 18.44
N MET A 22 10.18 13.26 17.91
CA MET A 22 9.11 12.39 18.39
C MET A 22 9.31 10.91 18.02
N LEU A 23 10.20 10.60 17.07
CA LEU A 23 10.43 9.21 16.66
C LEU A 23 11.15 8.41 17.75
N SER A 24 10.62 7.24 18.08
CA SER A 24 11.31 6.25 18.87
C SER A 24 12.53 5.70 18.14
N ASP A 25 13.42 5.00 18.86
CA ASP A 25 14.57 4.34 18.24
C ASP A 25 14.15 3.36 17.14
N LEU A 26 13.03 2.64 17.35
CA LEU A 26 12.45 1.79 16.30
C LEU A 26 11.98 2.63 15.11
N GLY A 27 11.26 3.73 15.34
CA GLY A 27 10.79 4.63 14.28
C GLY A 27 11.93 5.14 13.40
N LYS A 28 13.07 5.52 14.02
CA LYS A 28 14.28 5.97 13.32
C LYS A 28 14.95 4.86 12.51
N LEU A 29 14.71 3.59 12.82
CA LEU A 29 15.24 2.45 12.08
C LEU A 29 14.31 1.97 10.95
N MET A 30 13.03 2.36 10.97
CA MET A 30 12.04 1.91 10.00
C MET A 30 12.18 2.62 8.65
N TYR A 31 11.89 1.89 7.58
CA TYR A 31 11.86 2.39 6.21
C TYR A 31 10.99 1.47 5.35
N TYR A 32 10.50 1.98 4.22
CA TYR A 32 9.86 1.13 3.22
C TYR A 32 10.91 0.53 2.27
N PRO A 33 11.06 -0.81 2.22
CA PRO A 33 12.12 -1.42 1.42
C PRO A 33 11.98 -1.15 -0.08
N LYS A 34 13.07 -0.75 -0.72
CA LYS A 34 13.21 -0.77 -2.18
C LYS A 34 13.82 -2.12 -2.63
N GLY A 35 13.64 -2.49 -3.89
CA GLY A 35 14.16 -3.74 -4.46
C GLY A 35 13.06 -4.55 -5.14
N ILE A 36 12.79 -5.77 -4.66
CA ILE A 36 11.77 -6.67 -5.23
C ILE A 36 10.40 -5.98 -5.33
N LEU A 37 10.01 -5.18 -4.34
CA LEU A 37 8.75 -4.43 -4.36
C LEU A 37 8.72 -3.39 -5.49
N SER A 38 9.82 -2.68 -5.72
CA SER A 38 9.95 -1.70 -6.80
C SER A 38 9.96 -2.37 -8.17
N GLN A 39 10.75 -3.44 -8.33
CA GLN A 39 10.81 -4.23 -9.57
C GLN A 39 9.46 -4.85 -9.93
N SER A 40 8.74 -5.37 -8.94
CA SER A 40 7.41 -5.93 -9.14
C SER A 40 6.40 -4.86 -9.56
N ALA A 41 6.55 -3.62 -9.06
CA ALA A 41 5.71 -2.50 -9.44
C ALA A 41 6.00 -2.04 -10.89
N GLU A 42 7.27 -1.95 -11.28
CA GLU A 42 7.69 -1.61 -12.64
C GLU A 42 7.21 -2.64 -13.68
N ALA A 43 7.22 -3.93 -13.30
CA ALA A 43 6.77 -5.01 -14.18
C ALA A 43 5.25 -5.04 -14.41
N LYS A 44 4.43 -4.27 -13.69
CA LYS A 44 2.97 -4.27 -13.84
C LYS A 44 2.49 -3.91 -15.25
N ALA A 45 3.24 -3.07 -15.97
CA ALA A 45 2.89 -2.65 -17.33
C ALA A 45 3.35 -3.63 -18.42
N THR A 46 4.02 -4.73 -18.04
CA THR A 46 4.55 -5.69 -19.02
C THR A 46 3.46 -6.64 -19.54
N LYS A 47 3.61 -7.09 -20.78
CA LYS A 47 2.71 -8.08 -21.39
C LYS A 47 2.72 -9.43 -20.66
N TYR A 48 3.88 -9.80 -20.10
CA TYR A 48 4.08 -11.06 -19.38
C TYR A 48 4.74 -10.77 -18.03
N ASN A 49 3.92 -10.61 -16.99
CA ASN A 49 4.43 -10.32 -15.66
C ASN A 49 4.68 -11.61 -14.87
N ALA A 50 5.95 -12.01 -14.78
CA ALA A 50 6.41 -13.16 -14.00
C ALA A 50 7.00 -12.78 -12.61
N THR A 51 6.73 -11.55 -12.13
CA THR A 51 7.22 -11.06 -10.82
C THR A 51 6.16 -11.18 -9.71
N ILE A 52 4.89 -11.36 -10.09
CA ILE A 52 3.77 -11.40 -9.16
C ILE A 52 3.79 -12.72 -8.39
N GLY A 53 3.87 -12.66 -7.06
CA GLY A 53 3.71 -13.80 -6.16
C GLY A 53 2.26 -14.26 -5.97
N MET A 54 1.47 -14.34 -7.05
CA MET A 54 0.07 -14.79 -7.07
C MET A 54 -0.18 -15.66 -8.30
N ALA A 55 -1.03 -16.68 -8.15
CA ALA A 55 -1.44 -17.51 -9.27
C ALA A 55 -2.37 -16.73 -10.22
N THR A 56 -2.04 -16.70 -11.51
CA THR A 56 -2.82 -16.02 -12.54
C THR A 56 -3.05 -16.90 -13.75
N TYR A 57 -4.22 -16.77 -14.39
CA TYR A 57 -4.56 -17.42 -15.64
C TYR A 57 -5.24 -16.41 -16.58
N SER A 58 -4.73 -16.27 -17.81
CA SER A 58 -5.28 -15.33 -18.82
C SER A 58 -5.51 -13.91 -18.26
N ASN A 59 -4.52 -13.38 -17.53
CA ASN A 59 -4.54 -12.08 -16.83
C ASN A 59 -5.49 -11.95 -15.63
N LYS A 60 -6.21 -13.00 -15.25
CA LYS A 60 -7.06 -13.04 -14.05
C LYS A 60 -6.39 -13.78 -12.92
N LYS A 61 -6.78 -13.46 -11.69
CA LYS A 61 -6.31 -14.17 -10.49
C LYS A 61 -7.04 -15.51 -10.41
N MET A 62 -6.32 -16.56 -10.01
CA MET A 62 -6.94 -17.85 -9.75
C MET A 62 -7.59 -17.85 -8.36
N TYR A 63 -8.80 -18.39 -8.27
CA TYR A 63 -9.55 -18.50 -7.03
C TYR A 63 -10.44 -19.75 -7.07
N ALA A 64 -11.05 -20.09 -5.92
CA ALA A 64 -12.02 -21.18 -5.82
C ALA A 64 -13.45 -20.61 -5.83
N ASP A 65 -14.30 -21.13 -6.72
CA ASP A 65 -15.70 -20.68 -6.85
C ASP A 65 -16.48 -20.84 -5.54
N THR A 66 -16.20 -21.89 -4.77
CA THR A 66 -16.82 -22.13 -3.46
C THR A 66 -16.58 -21.00 -2.47
N LEU A 67 -15.42 -20.34 -2.54
CA LEU A 67 -15.10 -19.16 -1.72
C LEU A 67 -15.69 -17.89 -2.34
N ASN A 68 -15.64 -17.76 -3.67
CA ASN A 68 -16.15 -16.58 -4.36
C ASN A 68 -17.67 -16.42 -4.14
N ASN A 69 -18.41 -17.52 -4.15
CA ASN A 69 -19.87 -17.53 -3.97
C ASN A 69 -20.35 -17.08 -2.57
N VAL A 70 -19.44 -16.90 -1.61
CA VAL A 70 -19.75 -16.33 -0.29
C VAL A 70 -19.92 -14.81 -0.38
N PHE A 71 -19.33 -14.17 -1.40
CA PHE A 71 -19.38 -12.73 -1.61
C PHE A 71 -20.46 -12.39 -2.63
N GLY A 72 -21.34 -11.44 -2.29
CA GLY A 72 -22.49 -11.08 -3.14
C GLY A 72 -22.28 -9.88 -4.05
N GLU A 73 -21.44 -8.92 -3.64
CA GLU A 73 -21.30 -7.62 -4.31
C GLU A 73 -19.85 -7.30 -4.71
N LEU A 74 -18.91 -8.20 -4.42
CA LEU A 74 -17.48 -7.99 -4.67
C LEU A 74 -17.01 -8.84 -5.84
N GLU A 75 -16.19 -8.26 -6.69
CA GLU A 75 -15.51 -8.97 -7.76
C GLU A 75 -14.32 -9.77 -7.22
N PRO A 76 -13.91 -10.87 -7.89
CA PRO A 76 -12.77 -11.67 -7.44
C PRO A 76 -11.46 -10.89 -7.24
N ASP A 77 -11.23 -9.85 -8.05
CA ASP A 77 -10.04 -8.99 -7.94
C ASP A 77 -10.09 -8.05 -6.71
N GLU A 78 -11.24 -7.92 -6.05
CA GLU A 78 -11.40 -7.20 -4.77
C GLU A 78 -11.25 -8.14 -3.56
N ILE A 79 -11.39 -9.45 -3.79
CA ILE A 79 -11.43 -10.46 -2.72
C ILE A 79 -10.09 -11.17 -2.53
N PHE A 80 -9.51 -11.68 -3.62
CA PHE A 80 -8.39 -12.64 -3.56
C PHE A 80 -7.00 -12.01 -3.65
N PRO A 81 -6.78 -10.86 -4.32
CA PRO A 81 -5.48 -10.21 -4.32
C PRO A 81 -5.07 -9.67 -2.96
N TYR A 82 -3.75 -9.59 -2.73
CA TYR A 82 -3.23 -8.83 -1.61
C TYR A 82 -3.58 -7.35 -1.74
N SER A 83 -4.09 -6.79 -0.64
CA SER A 83 -4.13 -5.33 -0.48
C SER A 83 -2.70 -4.77 -0.35
N PRO A 84 -2.44 -3.56 -0.86
CA PRO A 84 -1.16 -2.88 -0.62
C PRO A 84 -0.90 -2.68 0.89
N PRO A 85 0.37 -2.64 1.35
CA PRO A 85 0.69 -2.41 2.75
C PRO A 85 0.12 -1.10 3.32
N GLN A 86 -0.05 -0.08 2.47
CA GLN A 86 -0.66 1.20 2.83
C GLN A 86 -2.20 1.20 2.80
N GLY A 87 -2.82 0.11 2.36
CA GLY A 87 -4.26 -0.01 2.10
C GLY A 87 -4.65 0.22 0.63
N ILE A 88 -5.92 -0.05 0.32
CA ILE A 88 -6.50 0.15 -1.01
C ILE A 88 -6.65 1.65 -1.28
N GLU A 89 -6.00 2.18 -2.33
CA GLU A 89 -5.96 3.63 -2.59
C GLU A 89 -7.35 4.28 -2.72
N PRO A 90 -8.29 3.77 -3.54
CA PRO A 90 -9.65 4.33 -3.59
C PRO A 90 -10.35 4.40 -2.23
N LEU A 91 -10.11 3.42 -1.35
CA LEU A 91 -10.68 3.41 0.00
C LEU A 91 -10.06 4.49 0.89
N ARG A 92 -8.75 4.75 0.74
CA ARG A 92 -8.06 5.83 1.45
C ARG A 92 -8.62 7.19 1.03
N ASP A 93 -8.84 7.38 -0.27
CA ASP A 93 -9.42 8.62 -0.83
C ASP A 93 -10.84 8.87 -0.31
N LEU A 94 -11.73 7.86 -0.42
CA LEU A 94 -13.10 7.93 0.10
C LEU A 94 -13.13 8.20 1.62
N TRP A 95 -12.21 7.58 2.36
CA TRP A 95 -12.12 7.83 3.80
C TRP A 95 -11.65 9.26 4.09
N GLN A 96 -10.68 9.78 3.35
CA GLN A 96 -10.22 11.16 3.49
C GLN A 96 -11.34 12.16 3.18
N GLU A 97 -12.06 11.96 2.08
CA GLU A 97 -13.22 12.79 1.69
C GLU A 97 -14.26 12.84 2.82
N LYS A 98 -14.70 11.66 3.28
CA LYS A 98 -15.63 11.55 4.42
C LYS A 98 -15.15 12.29 5.67
N ASN A 99 -13.85 12.26 5.96
CA ASN A 99 -13.29 12.97 7.11
C ASN A 99 -13.29 14.50 6.94
N VAL A 100 -13.01 14.99 5.72
CA VAL A 100 -13.03 16.43 5.40
C VAL A 100 -14.45 16.96 5.43
N GLU A 101 -15.41 16.26 4.80
CA GLU A 101 -16.83 16.61 4.83
C GLU A 101 -17.36 16.69 6.27
N ARG A 102 -17.03 15.67 7.08
CA ARG A 102 -17.42 15.63 8.48
C ARG A 102 -16.87 16.84 9.25
N LYS A 103 -15.61 17.22 9.06
CA LYS A 103 -15.02 18.41 9.71
C LYS A 103 -15.70 19.71 9.28
N SER A 104 -16.13 19.81 8.02
CA SER A 104 -16.87 20.97 7.50
C SER A 104 -18.24 21.13 8.19
N ARG A 105 -18.92 20.02 8.49
CA ARG A 105 -20.23 20.02 9.17
C ARG A 105 -20.20 20.45 10.65
N PHE A 106 -19.02 20.54 11.27
CA PHE A 106 -18.85 20.95 12.66
C PHE A 106 -18.24 22.36 12.81
N LYS A 107 -18.08 23.10 11.72
CA LYS A 107 -17.78 24.53 11.72
C LYS A 107 -19.06 25.32 11.45
#